data_AF-A0A949SU04-F1
#
_entry.id   AF-A0A949SU04-F1
#
_cell.length_a   1.000
_cell.length_b   1.000
_cell.length_c   1.000
_cell.angle_alpha   90.00
_cell.angle_beta   90.00
_cell.angle_gamma   90.00
#
_symmetry.space_group_name_H-M   'P 1'
#
loop_
_entity.id
_entity.type
_entity.pdbx_description
1 polymer ?
#
loop_
_entity_poly.entity_id
_entity_poly.type
_entity_poly.pdbx_seq_one_letter_code
_entity_poly.pdbx_strand_id
1 'polypeptide(L)'
;MHSLQRDWVRKAGVAGAVIGCVMTSRRRFLTQSAAASTGVFYIAKTSWAQKSPGDTINMAVIGFGGRGSAHISGYKGLKNEGVKVAALCDVDSGVLGKHVQAFDKEGQKVLAYADMRRLFENKDIDAVSIATPNHWHSLASIWAMQAGKDVYVEKPVSHCVWEGRQMVNAARKYGRMVQTGTQARSSRKGIGAAVEWVRQGNLGKIQLARGLCYKRRNSIGKAEGEQKIPDTIEYDLWCGPGPKGALTRKRLHYDWHWTWAYGNGDLGNQGIHQMDIARWFLGEMELAPSVWSVGGRLGYEDDGETANTQVIYHGYEKAPLIFEVRGLPESKDGKDMDKYKGAGVGVIVECEGGTVVVSSYSSATAYDKAGKEVRKFEGSEDHFKNFINACRSRRVDDLHADILEGHLSSALCHTGNISHRLGQKESPEMILEQIKADGFAAETFERMREHLARNEVDVSKDKLTLGPVLRMNGATERFTDNDSANAMLKDRYREPYVVPEIS
;
A
#
# COMPACT_ATOMS: atom_id res chain seq x y z
N MET A 1 -54.24 -41.99 -31.44
CA MET A 1 -54.49 -40.66 -32.02
C MET A 1 -53.15 -40.04 -32.34
N HIS A 2 -52.91 -39.90 -33.65
CA HIS A 2 -51.86 -39.21 -34.40
C HIS A 2 -50.46 -39.04 -33.78
N SER A 3 -49.43 -39.79 -34.19
CA SER A 3 -48.85 -39.94 -35.54
C SER A 3 -48.41 -38.62 -36.16
N LEU A 4 -47.10 -38.41 -36.31
CA LEU A 4 -46.53 -38.14 -37.62
C LEU A 4 -45.20 -38.89 -37.74
N GLN A 5 -45.05 -39.45 -38.93
CA GLN A 5 -44.26 -40.59 -39.33
C GLN A 5 -43.73 -40.23 -40.74
N ARG A 6 -42.69 -40.93 -41.19
CA ARG A 6 -42.28 -41.18 -42.61
C ARG A 6 -41.33 -40.17 -43.24
N ASP A 7 -40.39 -40.54 -44.10
CA ASP A 7 -39.84 -41.80 -44.64
C ASP A 7 -38.49 -41.38 -45.32
N TRP A 8 -37.49 -42.23 -45.57
CA TRP A 8 -37.42 -43.12 -46.73
C TRP A 8 -36.20 -44.05 -46.65
N VAL A 9 -36.37 -45.26 -47.20
CA VAL A 9 -35.39 -46.36 -47.31
C VAL A 9 -35.18 -46.71 -48.80
N ARG A 10 -34.04 -47.37 -49.12
CA ARG A 10 -33.65 -48.17 -50.32
C ARG A 10 -32.69 -47.43 -51.28
N LYS A 11 -31.62 -48.02 -51.85
CA LYS A 11 -31.23 -49.43 -52.12
C LYS A 11 -29.76 -49.52 -52.63
N ALA A 12 -29.07 -50.64 -52.33
CA ALA A 12 -27.99 -51.38 -53.07
C ALA A 12 -26.68 -50.66 -53.50
N GLY A 13 -25.46 -51.22 -53.42
CA GLY A 13 -24.90 -52.51 -52.96
C GLY A 13 -23.40 -52.63 -53.31
N VAL A 14 -22.65 -53.47 -52.54
CA VAL A 14 -21.41 -54.27 -52.84
C VAL A 14 -20.17 -53.50 -53.38
N ALA A 15 -18.90 -53.57 -52.89
CA ALA A 15 -18.06 -54.68 -52.43
C ALA A 15 -16.77 -54.19 -51.70
N GLY A 16 -16.20 -55.03 -50.80
CA GLY A 16 -14.75 -55.18 -50.47
C GLY A 16 -14.06 -54.03 -49.71
N ALA A 17 -13.24 -54.21 -48.67
CA ALA A 17 -12.57 -55.38 -48.11
C ALA A 17 -12.28 -55.14 -46.61
N VAL A 18 -12.26 -56.23 -45.84
CA VAL A 18 -11.86 -56.31 -44.43
C VAL A 18 -10.42 -56.84 -44.37
N ILE A 19 -9.63 -56.39 -43.38
CA ILE A 19 -8.93 -57.21 -42.37
C ILE A 19 -8.12 -56.25 -41.48
N GLY A 20 -8.33 -56.38 -40.16
CA GLY A 20 -7.82 -55.44 -39.16
C GLY A 20 -6.63 -55.92 -38.33
N CYS A 21 -6.35 -55.05 -37.36
CA CYS A 21 -5.77 -55.21 -36.02
C CYS A 21 -4.49 -56.06 -35.82
N VAL A 22 -3.49 -55.50 -35.10
CA VAL A 22 -2.94 -56.07 -33.84
C VAL A 22 -1.96 -55.07 -33.19
N MET A 23 -2.05 -54.95 -31.86
CA MET A 23 -1.14 -54.26 -30.93
C MET A 23 0.27 -54.85 -30.91
N THR A 24 1.30 -54.04 -30.64
CA THR A 24 2.58 -54.56 -30.11
C THR A 24 3.23 -53.66 -29.06
N SER A 25 3.61 -54.32 -27.97
CA SER A 25 4.36 -53.83 -26.81
C SER A 25 5.88 -54.04 -26.98
N ARG A 26 6.61 -53.22 -26.22
CA ARG A 26 8.07 -53.04 -26.08
C ARG A 26 8.92 -54.31 -25.90
N ARG A 27 9.99 -54.46 -26.70
CA ARG A 27 11.41 -54.68 -26.27
C ARG A 27 12.37 -54.83 -27.46
N ARG A 28 13.66 -54.59 -27.16
CA ARG A 28 14.90 -54.59 -27.99
C ARG A 28 15.15 -53.27 -28.73
N PHE A 29 16.35 -52.69 -28.70
CA PHE A 29 17.66 -53.34 -28.72
C PHE A 29 18.76 -52.45 -28.11
N LEU A 30 19.78 -53.10 -27.58
CA LEU A 30 21.01 -52.58 -26.96
C LEU A 30 21.96 -51.96 -28.00
N THR A 31 22.93 -51.15 -27.55
CA THR A 31 24.39 -51.45 -27.50
C THR A 31 25.28 -50.24 -27.88
N GLN A 32 26.41 -50.11 -27.16
CA GLN A 32 27.61 -49.26 -27.31
C GLN A 32 27.64 -48.04 -26.36
N SER A 33 28.30 -48.05 -25.19
CA SER A 33 29.75 -48.19 -24.88
C SER A 33 30.60 -47.11 -25.56
N ALA A 34 31.55 -46.38 -24.99
CA ALA A 34 32.12 -46.14 -23.65
C ALA A 34 33.19 -45.03 -23.88
N ALA A 35 33.48 -44.16 -22.90
CA ALA A 35 34.81 -43.60 -22.60
C ALA A 35 34.73 -42.37 -21.69
N ALA A 36 35.53 -42.40 -20.63
CA ALA A 36 35.76 -41.28 -19.72
C ALA A 36 36.72 -40.25 -20.34
N SER A 37 36.45 -38.96 -20.12
CA SER A 37 37.49 -37.92 -20.17
C SER A 37 37.13 -36.79 -19.21
N THR A 38 38.00 -36.63 -18.21
CA THR A 38 38.13 -35.49 -17.29
C THR A 38 38.02 -34.15 -18.01
N GLY A 39 36.96 -33.39 -17.70
CA GLY A 39 36.80 -31.99 -18.11
C GLY A 39 37.03 -31.07 -16.92
N VAL A 40 38.12 -30.32 -16.97
CA VAL A 40 38.50 -29.25 -16.04
C VAL A 40 37.33 -28.28 -15.84
N PHE A 41 36.91 -28.06 -14.60
CA PHE A 41 36.06 -26.91 -14.26
C PHE A 41 36.89 -25.63 -14.45
N TYR A 42 36.75 -24.97 -15.60
CA TYR A 42 37.14 -23.59 -15.72
C TYR A 42 36.19 -22.74 -14.88
N ILE A 43 36.62 -22.35 -13.67
CA ILE A 43 36.07 -21.18 -13.00
C ILE A 43 36.52 -19.98 -13.83
N ALA A 44 35.63 -19.47 -14.68
CA ALA A 44 35.85 -18.20 -15.33
C ALA A 44 35.93 -17.13 -14.24
N LYS A 45 37.11 -16.50 -14.10
CA LYS A 45 37.27 -15.26 -13.36
C LYS A 45 36.31 -14.23 -14.00
N THR A 46 35.30 -13.82 -13.26
CA THR A 46 34.45 -12.68 -13.63
C THR A 46 35.32 -11.43 -13.70
N SER A 47 35.66 -11.00 -14.93
CA SER A 47 36.25 -9.69 -15.15
C SER A 47 35.16 -8.62 -15.04
N TRP A 48 35.40 -7.63 -14.20
CA TRP A 48 34.64 -6.39 -14.22
C TRP A 48 34.95 -5.64 -15.52
N ALA A 49 33.97 -5.55 -16.43
CA ALA A 49 33.66 -4.40 -17.28
C ALA A 49 32.76 -4.84 -18.45
N GLN A 50 31.65 -4.10 -18.61
CA GLN A 50 30.55 -4.24 -19.58
C GLN A 50 29.43 -5.22 -19.22
N LYS A 51 28.30 -4.64 -18.75
CA LYS A 51 27.00 -5.31 -18.59
C LYS A 51 26.54 -5.89 -19.92
N SER A 52 26.07 -7.13 -19.89
CA SER A 52 25.53 -7.76 -21.09
C SER A 52 24.10 -7.27 -21.37
N PRO A 53 23.60 -7.32 -22.61
CA PRO A 53 22.20 -7.01 -22.94
C PRO A 53 21.14 -7.77 -22.12
N GLY A 54 21.51 -8.85 -21.42
CA GLY A 54 20.65 -9.60 -20.49
C GLY A 54 20.50 -9.01 -19.08
N ASP A 55 21.17 -7.90 -18.76
CA ASP A 55 21.15 -7.29 -17.42
C ASP A 55 20.11 -6.15 -17.26
N THR A 56 19.31 -5.87 -18.30
CA THR A 56 18.31 -4.80 -18.29
C THR A 56 17.02 -5.27 -17.64
N ILE A 57 16.53 -4.55 -16.64
CA ILE A 57 15.19 -4.77 -16.06
C ILE A 57 14.19 -3.92 -16.85
N ASN A 58 13.25 -4.60 -17.53
CA ASN A 58 12.12 -4.00 -18.22
C ASN A 58 10.98 -3.76 -17.22
N MET A 59 10.80 -2.49 -16.87
CA MET A 59 9.76 -2.00 -15.97
C MET A 59 8.48 -1.67 -16.72
N ALA A 60 7.34 -1.96 -16.11
CA ALA A 60 6.08 -1.31 -16.44
C ALA A 60 5.59 -0.42 -15.30
N VAL A 61 4.91 0.69 -15.61
CA VAL A 61 4.27 1.55 -14.60
C VAL A 61 2.76 1.51 -14.79
N ILE A 62 2.02 1.24 -13.71
CA ILE A 62 0.56 1.05 -13.67
C ILE A 62 -0.07 2.15 -12.82
N GLY A 63 -0.90 2.99 -13.43
CA GLY A 63 -1.49 4.18 -12.83
C GLY A 63 -0.46 5.31 -12.65
N PHE A 64 -0.59 6.40 -13.41
CA PHE A 64 0.46 7.43 -13.44
C PHE A 64 -0.01 8.87 -13.63
N GLY A 65 -1.24 9.19 -13.25
CA GLY A 65 -1.70 10.59 -13.16
C GLY A 65 -0.85 11.45 -12.21
N GLY A 66 -0.92 11.17 -10.90
CA GLY A 66 -0.18 11.91 -9.85
C GLY A 66 1.16 11.26 -9.50
N ARG A 67 1.18 10.51 -8.39
CA ARG A 67 2.41 9.88 -7.87
C ARG A 67 3.13 8.99 -8.89
N GLY A 68 2.40 8.23 -9.70
CA GLY A 68 3.02 7.35 -10.71
C GLY A 68 3.80 8.09 -11.81
N SER A 69 3.54 9.38 -12.08
CA SER A 69 4.42 10.18 -12.94
C SER A 69 5.84 10.29 -12.36
N ALA A 70 5.98 10.38 -11.03
CA ALA A 70 7.29 10.37 -10.37
C ALA A 70 7.97 8.99 -10.47
N HIS A 71 7.20 7.90 -10.57
CA HIS A 71 7.76 6.55 -10.79
C HIS A 71 8.35 6.44 -12.19
N ILE A 72 7.64 6.92 -13.22
CA ILE A 72 8.15 7.00 -14.59
C ILE A 72 9.49 7.74 -14.59
N SER A 73 9.53 8.94 -14.00
CA SER A 73 10.76 9.74 -13.90
C SER A 73 11.88 9.02 -13.13
N GLY A 74 11.56 8.40 -11.99
CA GLY A 74 12.51 7.65 -11.16
C GLY A 74 13.17 6.51 -11.94
N TYR A 75 12.38 5.62 -12.55
CA TYR A 75 12.92 4.49 -13.31
C TYR A 75 13.62 4.91 -14.61
N LYS A 76 13.14 5.97 -15.29
CA LYS A 76 13.88 6.57 -16.43
C LYS A 76 15.24 7.11 -16.00
N GLY A 77 15.34 7.67 -14.79
CA GLY A 77 16.60 8.12 -14.20
C GLY A 77 17.63 6.99 -14.04
N LEU A 78 17.18 5.75 -13.90
CA LEU A 78 18.02 4.56 -13.75
C LEU A 78 18.41 3.91 -15.09
N LYS A 79 18.18 4.57 -16.24
CA LYS A 79 18.50 4.01 -17.57
C LYS A 79 19.96 3.57 -17.72
N ASN A 80 20.89 4.37 -17.21
CA ASN A 80 22.32 4.07 -17.24
C ASN A 80 22.71 2.94 -16.28
N GLU A 81 21.79 2.55 -15.41
CA GLU A 81 21.95 1.43 -14.49
C GLU A 81 21.34 0.14 -15.05
N GLY A 82 20.83 0.13 -16.29
CA GLY A 82 20.20 -1.05 -16.91
C GLY A 82 18.73 -1.21 -16.50
N VAL A 83 17.98 -0.11 -16.52
CA VAL A 83 16.53 -0.10 -16.29
C VAL A 83 15.85 0.54 -17.49
N LYS A 84 14.80 -0.09 -18.01
CA LYS A 84 14.02 0.46 -19.12
C LYS A 84 12.56 0.50 -18.73
N VAL A 85 11.92 1.67 -18.82
CA VAL A 85 10.45 1.74 -18.78
C VAL A 85 9.94 1.26 -20.14
N ALA A 86 9.50 0.01 -20.20
CA ALA A 86 9.13 -0.69 -21.42
C ALA A 86 7.62 -0.65 -21.69
N ALA A 87 6.80 -0.48 -20.64
CA ALA A 87 5.35 -0.38 -20.77
C ALA A 87 4.71 0.62 -19.79
N LEU A 88 3.58 1.18 -20.20
CA LEU A 88 2.69 1.99 -19.39
C LEU A 88 1.29 1.36 -19.41
N CYS A 89 0.65 1.29 -18.24
CA CYS A 89 -0.74 0.86 -18.12
C CYS A 89 -1.60 1.87 -17.34
N ASP A 90 -2.64 2.40 -17.97
CA ASP A 90 -3.62 3.27 -17.33
C ASP A 90 -4.98 3.14 -18.03
N VAL A 91 -6.05 3.07 -17.22
CA VAL A 91 -7.42 2.92 -17.70
C VAL A 91 -7.99 4.21 -18.29
N ASP A 92 -7.36 5.35 -18.02
CA ASP A 92 -7.69 6.63 -18.63
C ASP A 92 -6.84 6.87 -19.88
N SER A 93 -7.46 6.73 -21.05
CA SER A 93 -6.82 6.91 -22.36
C SER A 93 -6.20 8.30 -22.55
N GLY A 94 -6.74 9.33 -21.90
CA GLY A 94 -6.18 10.69 -21.92
C GLY A 94 -4.86 10.77 -21.16
N VAL A 95 -4.79 10.13 -19.98
CA VAL A 95 -3.57 10.05 -19.16
C VAL A 95 -2.51 9.19 -19.86
N LEU A 96 -2.91 8.02 -20.38
CA LEU A 96 -2.04 7.09 -21.10
C LEU A 96 -1.45 7.75 -22.36
N GLY A 97 -2.30 8.32 -23.22
CA GLY A 97 -1.88 8.95 -24.47
C GLY A 97 -0.90 10.10 -24.27
N LYS A 98 -1.13 10.96 -23.26
CA LYS A 98 -0.22 12.05 -22.91
C LYS A 98 1.19 11.55 -22.60
N HIS A 99 1.33 10.47 -21.83
CA HIS A 99 2.63 9.96 -21.44
C HIS A 99 3.31 9.19 -22.57
N VAL A 100 2.59 8.42 -23.36
CA VAL A 100 3.14 7.76 -24.56
C VAL A 100 3.73 8.80 -25.52
N GLN A 101 3.00 9.90 -25.77
CA GLN A 101 3.51 11.01 -26.60
C GLN A 101 4.77 11.65 -26.02
N ALA A 102 4.90 11.73 -24.69
CA ALA A 102 6.11 12.26 -24.05
C ALA A 102 7.32 11.34 -24.30
N PHE A 103 7.14 10.01 -24.23
CA PHE A 103 8.18 9.05 -24.60
C PHE A 103 8.57 9.18 -26.08
N ASP A 104 7.59 9.29 -26.98
CA ASP A 104 7.83 9.44 -28.41
C ASP A 104 8.66 10.70 -28.73
N LYS A 105 8.37 11.83 -28.06
CA LYS A 105 9.14 13.08 -28.20
C LYS A 105 10.59 12.96 -27.75
N GLU A 106 10.87 12.04 -26.83
CA GLU A 106 12.24 11.72 -26.38
C GLU A 106 12.91 10.63 -27.23
N GLY A 107 12.27 10.19 -28.33
CA GLY A 107 12.77 9.12 -29.18
C GLY A 107 12.72 7.73 -28.54
N GLN A 108 11.90 7.57 -27.49
CA GLN A 108 11.73 6.30 -26.77
C GLN A 108 10.38 5.68 -27.11
N LYS A 109 10.35 4.37 -27.35
CA LYS A 109 9.10 3.62 -27.54
C LYS A 109 8.71 2.92 -26.25
N VAL A 110 7.42 2.99 -25.93
CA VAL A 110 6.81 2.35 -24.76
C VAL A 110 5.51 1.68 -25.19
N LEU A 111 5.28 0.45 -24.71
CA LEU A 111 4.03 -0.25 -24.95
C LEU A 111 2.92 0.35 -24.08
N ALA A 112 1.71 0.42 -24.61
CA ALA A 112 0.57 1.04 -23.94
C ALA A 112 -0.53 0.00 -23.69
N TYR A 113 -1.04 -0.06 -22.47
CA TYR A 113 -2.10 -0.99 -22.06
C TYR A 113 -3.20 -0.23 -21.29
N ALA A 114 -4.47 -0.49 -21.60
CA ALA A 114 -5.57 -0.03 -20.74
C ALA A 114 -5.86 -1.04 -19.61
N ASP A 115 -5.60 -2.32 -19.86
CA ASP A 115 -5.91 -3.43 -18.95
C ASP A 115 -4.64 -4.10 -18.45
N MET A 116 -4.45 -4.12 -17.12
CA MET A 116 -3.28 -4.71 -16.47
C MET A 116 -3.16 -6.22 -16.72
N ARG A 117 -4.25 -6.95 -16.97
CA ARG A 117 -4.21 -8.39 -17.26
C ARG A 117 -3.40 -8.66 -18.53
N ARG A 118 -3.64 -7.86 -19.57
CA ARG A 118 -2.90 -7.93 -20.83
C ARG A 118 -1.43 -7.52 -20.67
N LEU A 119 -1.14 -6.54 -19.82
CA LEU A 119 0.23 -6.20 -19.46
C LEU A 119 0.93 -7.38 -18.77
N PHE A 120 0.24 -8.08 -17.87
CA PHE A 120 0.81 -9.20 -17.12
C PHE A 120 1.06 -10.44 -17.99
N GLU A 121 0.37 -10.61 -19.12
CA GLU A 121 0.68 -11.66 -20.11
C GLU A 121 2.01 -11.43 -20.84
N ASN A 122 2.51 -10.18 -20.86
CA ASN A 122 3.77 -9.85 -21.52
C ASN A 122 4.97 -10.44 -20.75
N LYS A 123 5.71 -11.33 -21.40
CA LYS A 123 6.88 -12.03 -20.85
C LYS A 123 8.16 -11.19 -20.88
N ASP A 124 8.18 -10.09 -21.63
CA ASP A 124 9.33 -9.19 -21.73
C ASP A 124 9.35 -8.17 -20.57
N ILE A 125 8.32 -8.13 -19.72
CA ILE A 125 8.25 -7.27 -18.54
C ILE A 125 8.69 -8.05 -17.31
N ASP A 126 9.76 -7.60 -16.67
CA ASP A 126 10.37 -8.26 -15.51
C ASP A 126 9.73 -7.82 -14.19
N ALA A 127 9.36 -6.53 -14.10
CA ALA A 127 8.87 -5.93 -12.89
C ALA A 127 7.87 -4.80 -13.17
N VAL A 128 6.98 -4.55 -12.20
CA VAL A 128 5.93 -3.55 -12.30
C VAL A 128 6.01 -2.57 -11.14
N SER A 129 5.60 -1.33 -11.39
CA SER A 129 5.40 -0.33 -10.36
C SER A 129 3.96 0.16 -10.36
N ILE A 130 3.27 -0.01 -9.24
CA ILE A 130 1.83 0.21 -9.09
C ILE A 130 1.60 1.46 -8.25
N ALA A 131 0.92 2.45 -8.83
CA ALA A 131 0.49 3.69 -8.18
C ALA A 131 -0.97 4.03 -8.53
N THR A 132 -1.81 3.00 -8.53
CA THR A 132 -3.27 3.09 -8.68
C THR A 132 -3.93 3.61 -7.41
N PRO A 133 -5.26 3.76 -7.36
CA PRO A 133 -5.97 3.93 -6.09
C PRO A 133 -5.81 2.72 -5.15
N ASN A 134 -6.05 2.93 -3.85
CA ASN A 134 -5.74 1.96 -2.79
C ASN A 134 -6.42 0.60 -3.00
N HIS A 135 -7.68 0.59 -3.43
CA HIS A 135 -8.46 -0.64 -3.64
C HIS A 135 -7.84 -1.59 -4.67
N TRP A 136 -6.95 -1.10 -5.55
CA TRP A 136 -6.28 -1.91 -6.56
C TRP A 136 -4.96 -2.52 -6.10
N HIS A 137 -4.28 -1.96 -5.10
CA HIS A 137 -2.91 -2.33 -4.73
C HIS A 137 -2.76 -3.82 -4.41
N SER A 138 -3.64 -4.32 -3.54
CA SER A 138 -4.00 -5.73 -3.28
C SER A 138 -3.84 -6.65 -4.49
N LEU A 139 -4.89 -6.58 -5.31
CA LEU A 139 -5.14 -7.48 -6.41
C LEU A 139 -4.11 -7.33 -7.54
N ALA A 140 -3.76 -6.09 -7.90
CA ALA A 140 -2.82 -5.83 -8.99
C ALA A 140 -1.43 -6.42 -8.68
N SER A 141 -0.98 -6.30 -7.42
CA SER A 141 0.31 -6.88 -6.99
C SER A 141 0.27 -8.41 -7.03
N ILE A 142 -0.83 -9.02 -6.55
CA ILE A 142 -0.98 -10.49 -6.56
C ILE A 142 -1.01 -11.03 -8.00
N TRP A 143 -1.77 -10.40 -8.90
CA TRP A 143 -1.78 -10.78 -10.32
C TRP A 143 -0.42 -10.63 -10.98
N ALA A 144 0.32 -9.54 -10.71
CA ALA A 144 1.66 -9.35 -11.22
C ALA A 144 2.61 -10.47 -10.75
N MET A 145 2.56 -10.83 -9.46
CA MET A 145 3.40 -11.89 -8.89
C MET A 145 3.04 -13.28 -9.45
N GLN A 146 1.74 -13.56 -9.64
CA GLN A 146 1.27 -14.78 -10.31
C GLN A 146 1.80 -14.88 -11.75
N ALA A 147 1.94 -13.73 -12.42
CA ALA A 147 2.55 -13.63 -13.74
C ALA A 147 4.09 -13.58 -13.73
N GLY A 148 4.73 -13.86 -12.59
CA GLY A 148 6.18 -13.96 -12.44
C GLY A 148 6.92 -12.62 -12.26
N LYS A 149 6.21 -11.51 -12.09
CA LYS A 149 6.80 -10.17 -12.03
C LYS A 149 7.15 -9.75 -10.61
N ASP A 150 8.27 -9.03 -10.45
CA ASP A 150 8.58 -8.33 -9.21
C ASP A 150 7.74 -7.04 -9.10
N VAL A 151 7.47 -6.57 -7.88
CA VAL A 151 6.48 -5.51 -7.65
C VAL A 151 7.02 -4.40 -6.75
N TYR A 152 6.95 -3.16 -7.23
CA TYR A 152 6.92 -1.99 -6.37
C TYR A 152 5.47 -1.52 -6.25
N VAL A 153 4.94 -1.35 -5.04
CA VAL A 153 3.55 -0.89 -4.82
C VAL A 153 3.51 0.32 -3.90
N GLU A 154 2.77 1.36 -4.29
CA GLU A 154 2.60 2.54 -3.45
C GLU A 154 1.86 2.24 -2.14
N LYS A 155 2.09 3.11 -1.16
CA LYS A 155 1.37 3.06 0.11
C LYS A 155 -0.03 3.69 -0.03
N PRO A 156 -1.01 3.24 0.74
CA PRO A 156 -0.97 2.06 1.61
C PRO A 156 -1.03 0.80 0.75
N VAL A 157 -0.37 -0.30 1.13
CA VAL A 157 -0.25 -1.47 0.22
C VAL A 157 -1.56 -2.24 0.04
N SER A 158 -2.54 -1.94 0.87
CA SER A 158 -3.86 -2.54 0.88
C SER A 158 -4.92 -1.54 1.30
N HIS A 159 -6.17 -1.86 0.97
CA HIS A 159 -7.40 -1.23 1.40
C HIS A 159 -7.99 -1.85 2.67
N CYS A 160 -7.66 -3.12 2.96
CA CYS A 160 -8.02 -3.80 4.22
C CYS A 160 -6.86 -4.65 4.78
N VAL A 161 -7.03 -5.17 6.00
CA VAL A 161 -5.98 -5.96 6.68
C VAL A 161 -5.75 -7.27 5.94
N TRP A 162 -6.81 -8.01 5.62
CA TRP A 162 -6.71 -9.35 5.05
C TRP A 162 -5.94 -9.36 3.72
N GLU A 163 -6.27 -8.47 2.78
CA GLU A 163 -5.64 -8.48 1.46
C GLU A 163 -4.14 -8.10 1.49
N GLY A 164 -3.72 -7.26 2.45
CA GLY A 164 -2.31 -6.96 2.65
C GLY A 164 -1.52 -8.21 3.05
N ARG A 165 -2.10 -9.03 3.94
CA ARG A 165 -1.54 -10.35 4.30
C ARG A 165 -1.50 -11.29 3.10
N GLN A 166 -2.53 -11.28 2.25
CA GLN A 166 -2.51 -12.05 1.00
C GLN A 166 -1.38 -11.62 0.06
N MET A 167 -1.06 -10.32 0.00
CA MET A 167 0.07 -9.83 -0.78
C MET A 167 1.41 -10.33 -0.22
N VAL A 168 1.60 -10.31 1.11
CA VAL A 168 2.80 -10.89 1.75
C VAL A 168 2.92 -12.37 1.42
N ASN A 169 1.84 -13.14 1.57
CA ASN A 169 1.83 -14.56 1.28
C ASN A 169 2.15 -14.83 -0.20
N ALA A 170 1.62 -14.03 -1.13
CA ALA A 170 1.94 -14.13 -2.55
C ALA A 170 3.41 -13.86 -2.85
N ALA A 171 4.00 -12.82 -2.22
CA ALA A 171 5.42 -12.52 -2.39
C ALA A 171 6.30 -13.71 -2.01
N ARG A 172 5.98 -14.38 -0.89
CA ARG A 172 6.71 -15.57 -0.44
C ARG A 172 6.44 -16.79 -1.31
N LYS A 173 5.17 -17.07 -1.62
CA LYS A 173 4.76 -18.23 -2.43
C LYS A 173 5.37 -18.25 -3.81
N TYR A 174 5.41 -17.09 -4.49
CA TYR A 174 5.93 -16.97 -5.85
C TYR A 174 7.40 -16.52 -5.87
N GLY A 175 8.04 -16.35 -4.72
CA GLY A 175 9.43 -15.93 -4.59
C GLY A 175 9.73 -14.64 -5.35
N ARG A 176 8.86 -13.62 -5.19
CA ARG A 176 8.96 -12.31 -5.87
C ARG A 176 9.49 -11.25 -4.92
N MET A 177 10.23 -10.29 -5.47
CA MET A 177 10.66 -9.11 -4.75
C MET A 177 9.51 -8.11 -4.70
N VAL A 178 9.06 -7.73 -3.50
CA VAL A 178 7.96 -6.79 -3.32
C VAL A 178 8.34 -5.67 -2.36
N GLN A 179 8.41 -4.45 -2.88
CA GLN A 179 8.72 -3.26 -2.10
C GLN A 179 7.52 -2.33 -1.98
N THR A 180 7.26 -1.84 -0.77
CA THR A 180 6.26 -0.79 -0.54
C THR A 180 6.84 0.61 -0.71
N GLY A 181 6.02 1.57 -1.13
CA GLY A 181 6.38 3.00 -1.27
C GLY A 181 6.56 3.78 0.03
N THR A 182 7.05 3.20 1.12
CA THR A 182 7.41 3.92 2.36
C THR A 182 8.86 4.43 2.30
N GLN A 183 9.10 5.51 1.55
CA GLN A 183 10.46 5.95 1.19
C GLN A 183 11.39 6.25 2.39
N ALA A 184 10.82 6.61 3.55
CA ALA A 184 11.57 6.85 4.78
C ALA A 184 12.45 5.65 5.20
N ARG A 185 12.07 4.43 4.80
CA ARG A 185 12.86 3.21 5.04
C ARG A 185 14.19 3.17 4.27
N SER A 186 14.35 3.99 3.23
CA SER A 186 15.64 4.23 2.57
C SER A 186 16.52 5.27 3.29
N SER A 187 16.04 5.91 4.35
CA SER A 187 16.85 6.78 5.22
C SER A 187 17.67 5.96 6.22
N ARG A 188 18.50 5.03 5.73
CA ARG A 188 19.25 4.11 6.60
C ARG A 188 20.29 4.83 7.47
N LYS A 189 20.94 5.87 6.96
CA LYS A 189 21.90 6.70 7.71
C LYS A 189 21.25 7.86 8.49
N GLY A 190 20.02 8.22 8.13
CA GLY A 190 19.23 9.23 8.84
C GLY A 190 18.31 8.58 9.87
N ILE A 191 17.05 8.37 9.49
CA ILE A 191 16.00 7.84 10.38
C ILE A 191 16.37 6.46 10.91
N GLY A 192 16.90 5.56 10.08
CA GLY A 192 17.31 4.22 10.52
C GLY A 192 18.43 4.23 11.57
N ALA A 193 19.40 5.13 11.43
CA ALA A 193 20.45 5.30 12.43
C ALA A 193 19.90 5.90 13.74
N ALA A 194 18.90 6.78 13.66
CA ALA A 194 18.22 7.30 14.83
C ALA A 194 17.40 6.21 15.55
N VAL A 195 16.68 5.37 14.80
CA VAL A 195 15.95 4.21 15.34
C VAL A 195 16.89 3.30 16.11
N GLU A 196 18.01 2.91 15.51
CA GLU A 196 19.00 2.05 16.16
C GLU A 196 19.57 2.71 17.42
N TRP A 197 19.95 3.99 17.34
CA TRP A 197 20.51 4.72 18.46
C TRP A 197 19.51 4.86 19.63
N VAL A 198 18.23 5.11 19.37
CA VAL A 198 17.19 5.12 20.42
C VAL A 198 17.02 3.74 21.03
N ARG A 199 16.94 2.70 20.21
CA ARG A 199 16.74 1.31 20.68
C ARG A 199 17.92 0.76 21.47
N GLN A 200 19.12 1.29 21.28
CA GLN A 200 20.29 1.04 22.13
C GLN A 200 20.21 1.70 23.53
N GLY A 201 19.15 2.47 23.82
CA GLY A 201 18.89 3.05 25.14
C GLY A 201 19.51 4.42 25.36
N ASN A 202 20.02 5.09 24.32
CA ASN A 202 20.72 6.37 24.47
C ASN A 202 19.82 7.53 24.96
N LEU A 203 18.48 7.38 24.92
CA LEU A 203 17.52 8.29 25.55
C LEU A 203 16.66 7.62 26.64
N GLY A 204 17.07 6.45 27.14
CA GLY A 204 16.24 5.64 28.04
C GLY A 204 15.07 4.96 27.33
N LYS A 205 14.09 4.47 28.11
CA LYS A 205 12.93 3.76 27.55
C LYS A 205 12.03 4.70 26.76
N ILE A 206 11.49 4.21 25.65
CA ILE A 206 10.42 4.90 24.92
C ILE A 206 9.16 4.88 25.80
N GLN A 207 8.50 6.02 25.95
CA GLN A 207 7.26 6.18 26.69
C GLN A 207 6.06 6.37 25.76
N LEU A 208 6.29 6.95 24.58
CA LEU A 208 5.27 7.18 23.56
C LEU A 208 5.92 7.33 22.17
N ALA A 209 5.32 6.73 21.15
CA ALA A 209 5.60 7.06 19.75
C ALA A 209 4.37 7.72 19.13
N ARG A 210 4.54 8.92 18.56
CA ARG A 210 3.45 9.74 18.05
C ARG A 210 3.63 10.04 16.58
N GLY A 211 2.69 9.59 15.75
CA GLY A 211 2.62 9.95 14.34
C GLY A 211 1.70 11.16 14.13
N LEU A 212 2.12 12.12 13.32
CA LEU A 212 1.39 13.36 13.04
C LEU A 212 1.13 13.48 11.54
N CYS A 213 -0.14 13.68 11.19
CA CYS A 213 -0.58 14.12 9.88
C CYS A 213 -1.34 15.44 10.03
N TYR A 214 -0.62 16.52 10.35
CA TYR A 214 -1.18 17.87 10.32
C TYR A 214 -0.98 18.44 8.92
N LYS A 215 -1.97 18.21 8.07
CA LYS A 215 -1.89 18.54 6.66
C LYS A 215 -3.23 19.07 6.19
N ARG A 216 -3.22 20.32 5.72
CA ARG A 216 -4.45 20.99 5.28
C ARG A 216 -5.13 20.16 4.19
N ARG A 217 -6.40 19.86 4.43
CA ARG A 217 -7.34 19.33 3.46
C ARG A 217 -8.43 20.36 3.28
N ASN A 218 -8.79 20.62 2.04
CA ASN A 218 -9.99 21.38 1.75
C ASN A 218 -11.17 20.41 1.72
N SER A 219 -12.35 20.89 2.09
CA SER A 219 -13.61 20.23 1.77
C SER A 219 -13.63 19.84 0.29
N ILE A 220 -14.15 18.65 -0.01
CA ILE A 220 -14.35 18.21 -1.40
C ILE A 220 -15.66 18.74 -2.02
N GLY A 221 -16.44 19.46 -1.21
CA GLY A 221 -17.77 19.97 -1.55
C GLY A 221 -18.82 18.87 -1.74
N LYS A 222 -20.06 19.33 -1.94
CA LYS A 222 -21.19 18.48 -2.33
C LYS A 222 -21.28 18.36 -3.84
N ALA A 223 -21.37 17.13 -4.35
CA ALA A 223 -21.73 16.83 -5.72
C ALA A 223 -23.23 17.06 -5.94
N GLU A 224 -23.60 17.65 -7.06
CA GLU A 224 -25.00 17.80 -7.47
C GLU A 224 -25.47 16.50 -8.13
N GLY A 225 -25.67 15.46 -7.32
CA GLY A 225 -26.09 14.14 -7.78
C GLY A 225 -24.98 13.37 -8.53
N GLU A 226 -25.41 12.48 -9.43
CA GLU A 226 -24.49 11.67 -10.22
C GLU A 226 -23.68 12.53 -11.21
N GLN A 227 -22.37 12.35 -11.21
CA GLN A 227 -21.44 13.05 -12.06
C GLN A 227 -21.19 12.26 -13.34
N LYS A 228 -20.92 12.96 -14.45
CA LYS A 228 -20.54 12.31 -15.70
C LYS A 228 -19.21 11.58 -15.53
N ILE A 229 -19.20 10.28 -15.80
CA ILE A 229 -17.98 9.50 -15.97
C ILE A 229 -17.25 10.02 -17.22
N PRO A 230 -15.96 10.41 -17.15
CA PRO A 230 -15.22 10.86 -18.32
C PRO A 230 -15.19 9.82 -19.43
N ASP A 231 -15.41 10.25 -20.68
CA ASP A 231 -15.44 9.34 -21.84
C ASP A 231 -14.07 8.69 -22.12
N THR A 232 -13.00 9.21 -21.52
CA THR A 232 -11.63 8.68 -21.68
C THR A 232 -11.33 7.50 -20.76
N ILE A 233 -12.17 7.20 -19.76
CA ILE A 233 -11.88 6.21 -18.73
C ILE A 233 -12.66 4.91 -18.92
N GLU A 234 -11.94 3.79 -18.89
CA GLU A 234 -12.54 2.47 -18.75
C GLU A 234 -13.03 2.28 -17.30
N TYR A 235 -14.21 2.82 -16.98
CA TYR A 235 -14.68 2.96 -15.61
C TYR A 235 -14.87 1.62 -14.87
N ASP A 236 -15.20 0.55 -15.59
CA ASP A 236 -15.26 -0.79 -15.01
C ASP A 236 -13.89 -1.25 -14.50
N LEU A 237 -12.84 -1.03 -15.30
CA LEU A 237 -11.46 -1.31 -14.91
C LEU A 237 -10.98 -0.34 -13.83
N TRP A 238 -11.43 0.92 -13.84
CA TRP A 238 -11.11 1.84 -12.75
C TRP A 238 -11.69 1.35 -11.41
N CYS A 239 -12.95 0.93 -11.38
CA CYS A 239 -13.60 0.41 -10.17
C CYS A 239 -12.96 -0.90 -9.71
N GLY A 240 -12.69 -1.81 -10.64
CA GLY A 240 -11.97 -3.05 -10.35
C GLY A 240 -12.59 -3.84 -9.20
N PRO A 241 -11.82 -4.17 -8.13
CA PRO A 241 -12.32 -4.91 -6.97
C PRO A 241 -13.33 -4.11 -6.14
N GLY A 242 -13.31 -2.78 -6.23
CA GLY A 242 -14.27 -1.91 -5.56
C GLY A 242 -15.66 -1.97 -6.20
N PRO A 243 -16.69 -1.44 -5.51
CA PRO A 243 -18.06 -1.44 -6.02
C PRO A 243 -18.17 -0.63 -7.30
N LYS A 244 -18.93 -1.11 -8.29
CA LYS A 244 -19.27 -0.32 -9.48
C LYS A 244 -20.57 0.43 -9.23
N GLY A 245 -20.46 1.73 -8.95
CA GLY A 245 -21.61 2.61 -8.73
C GLY A 245 -21.46 3.93 -9.49
N ALA A 246 -22.50 4.77 -9.41
CA ALA A 246 -22.46 6.12 -9.96
C ALA A 246 -21.27 6.92 -9.39
N LEU A 247 -20.73 7.83 -10.19
CA LEU A 247 -19.70 8.75 -9.72
C LEU A 247 -20.37 9.85 -8.89
N THR A 248 -20.25 9.80 -7.56
CA THR A 248 -20.88 10.76 -6.64
C THR A 248 -19.90 11.79 -6.08
N ARG A 249 -18.78 12.03 -6.78
CA ARG A 249 -17.71 12.94 -6.35
C ARG A 249 -17.22 13.79 -7.51
N LYS A 250 -16.84 15.04 -7.24
CA LYS A 250 -16.45 16.02 -8.26
C LYS A 250 -15.17 15.61 -9.00
N ARG A 251 -14.13 15.17 -8.30
CA ARG A 251 -12.87 14.75 -8.91
C ARG A 251 -12.69 13.25 -8.84
N LEU A 252 -12.96 12.56 -9.95
CA LEU A 252 -12.79 11.11 -10.08
C LEU A 252 -11.41 10.64 -9.61
N HIS A 253 -10.34 11.32 -10.06
CA HIS A 253 -8.94 10.91 -9.86
C HIS A 253 -8.31 11.30 -8.51
N TYR A 254 -9.03 12.02 -7.63
CA TYR A 254 -8.47 12.41 -6.33
C TYR A 254 -9.43 12.27 -5.15
N ASP A 255 -10.72 12.58 -5.31
CA ASP A 255 -11.63 12.61 -4.16
C ASP A 255 -11.95 11.19 -3.63
N TRP A 256 -11.59 10.14 -4.37
CA TRP A 256 -11.68 8.74 -3.96
C TRP A 256 -10.92 8.43 -2.64
N HIS A 257 -9.89 9.23 -2.28
CA HIS A 257 -9.18 9.06 -1.01
C HIS A 257 -10.12 9.18 0.20
N TRP A 258 -11.21 9.93 0.05
CA TRP A 258 -12.09 10.31 1.14
C TRP A 258 -13.37 9.48 1.22
N THR A 259 -13.51 8.47 0.37
CA THR A 259 -14.64 7.54 0.32
C THR A 259 -14.18 6.14 0.69
N TRP A 260 -14.87 5.47 1.61
CA TRP A 260 -14.50 4.15 2.14
C TRP A 260 -14.53 3.03 1.09
N ALA A 261 -15.18 3.25 -0.06
CA ALA A 261 -15.23 2.29 -1.14
C ALA A 261 -13.89 2.12 -1.90
N TYR A 262 -13.01 3.12 -1.84
CA TYR A 262 -11.80 3.18 -2.67
C TYR A 262 -10.56 3.67 -1.90
N GLY A 263 -10.75 4.38 -0.78
CA GLY A 263 -9.69 5.02 -0.02
C GLY A 263 -9.88 4.87 1.49
N ASN A 264 -8.85 5.26 2.24
CA ASN A 264 -8.79 5.05 3.69
C ASN A 264 -8.54 6.37 4.46
N GLY A 265 -8.94 7.49 3.87
CA GLY A 265 -8.73 8.83 4.45
C GLY A 265 -7.25 9.20 4.55
N ASP A 266 -6.94 10.16 5.42
CA ASP A 266 -5.55 10.58 5.60
C ASP A 266 -4.68 9.52 6.25
N LEU A 267 -5.23 8.56 7.00
CA LEU A 267 -4.47 7.42 7.52
C LEU A 267 -3.85 6.58 6.40
N GLY A 268 -4.62 6.26 5.36
CA GLY A 268 -4.08 5.57 4.19
C GLY A 268 -3.28 6.50 3.27
N ASN A 269 -3.68 7.76 3.13
CA ASN A 269 -3.03 8.68 2.18
C ASN A 269 -1.64 9.12 2.66
N GLN A 270 -1.58 9.82 3.79
CA GLN A 270 -0.32 10.37 4.33
C GLN A 270 0.13 9.61 5.57
N GLY A 271 -0.80 9.22 6.43
CA GLY A 271 -0.55 8.75 7.78
C GLY A 271 0.29 7.50 7.85
N ILE A 272 0.14 6.59 6.89
CA ILE A 272 0.94 5.37 6.75
C ILE A 272 2.45 5.63 6.82
N HIS A 273 2.95 6.74 6.28
CA HIS A 273 4.38 7.04 6.38
C HIS A 273 4.83 7.26 7.82
N GLN A 274 4.08 8.06 8.57
CA GLN A 274 4.39 8.39 9.97
C GLN A 274 4.04 7.21 10.90
N MET A 275 3.01 6.44 10.59
CA MET A 275 2.66 5.20 11.28
C MET A 275 3.81 4.20 11.18
N ASP A 276 4.38 4.04 9.99
CA ASP A 276 5.53 3.17 9.73
C ASP A 276 6.78 3.59 10.50
N ILE A 277 7.14 4.89 10.47
CA ILE A 277 8.29 5.40 11.21
C ILE A 277 8.09 5.22 12.73
N ALA A 278 6.91 5.53 13.26
CA ALA A 278 6.62 5.36 14.68
C ALA A 278 6.73 3.88 15.10
N ARG A 279 6.15 2.96 14.32
CA ARG A 279 6.31 1.51 14.53
C ARG A 279 7.77 1.07 14.44
N TRP A 280 8.54 1.65 13.53
CA TRP A 280 9.96 1.33 13.35
C TRP A 280 10.79 1.68 14.59
N PHE A 281 10.54 2.83 15.23
CA PHE A 281 11.17 3.20 16.51
C PHE A 281 10.78 2.24 17.64
N LEU A 282 9.51 1.85 17.74
CA LEU A 282 9.09 0.87 18.74
C LEU A 282 9.68 -0.51 18.46
N GLY A 283 9.97 -0.84 17.20
CA GLY A 283 10.50 -2.15 16.80
C GLY A 283 9.45 -3.26 16.83
N GLU A 284 8.18 -2.89 16.65
CA GLU A 284 7.05 -3.84 16.68
C GLU A 284 6.84 -4.47 15.30
N MET A 285 6.78 -5.81 15.28
CA MET A 285 6.63 -6.61 14.06
C MET A 285 5.29 -7.37 14.00
N GLU A 286 4.32 -6.92 14.80
CA GLU A 286 2.94 -7.41 14.85
C GLU A 286 1.99 -6.22 14.96
N LEU A 287 0.68 -6.45 14.77
CA LEU A 287 -0.33 -5.42 15.04
C LEU A 287 -0.50 -5.20 16.54
N ALA A 288 -0.97 -4.00 16.91
CA ALA A 288 -1.17 -3.63 18.29
C ALA A 288 -2.22 -4.53 18.97
N PRO A 289 -1.96 -5.04 20.20
CA PRO A 289 -2.92 -5.85 20.95
C PRO A 289 -4.26 -5.16 21.25
N SER A 290 -4.28 -3.83 21.23
CA SER A 290 -5.49 -3.05 21.34
C SER A 290 -5.45 -1.80 20.47
N VAL A 291 -6.62 -1.37 20.00
CA VAL A 291 -6.80 -0.13 19.25
C VAL A 291 -8.13 0.53 19.57
N TRP A 292 -8.14 1.86 19.64
CA TRP A 292 -9.36 2.65 19.60
C TRP A 292 -9.12 3.97 18.87
N SER A 293 -10.18 4.68 18.51
CA SER A 293 -10.07 6.00 17.89
C SER A 293 -11.16 6.97 18.32
N VAL A 294 -10.88 8.26 18.22
CA VAL A 294 -11.86 9.33 18.37
C VAL A 294 -11.67 10.37 17.28
N GLY A 295 -12.75 10.88 16.69
CA GLY A 295 -12.66 11.93 15.69
C GLY A 295 -13.91 12.06 14.82
N GLY A 296 -13.74 12.58 13.62
CA GLY A 296 -14.83 12.67 12.66
C GLY A 296 -14.47 13.49 11.43
N ARG A 297 -15.49 13.71 10.61
CA ARG A 297 -15.46 14.68 9.52
C ARG A 297 -16.08 15.98 10.01
N LEU A 298 -15.22 16.88 10.47
CA LEU A 298 -15.54 18.03 11.31
C LEU A 298 -15.17 19.32 10.60
N GLY A 299 -16.06 20.32 10.66
CA GLY A 299 -15.88 21.61 10.00
C GLY A 299 -16.01 21.57 8.47
N TYR A 300 -16.46 20.46 7.88
CA TYR A 300 -16.71 20.31 6.45
C TYR A 300 -18.17 20.00 6.17
N GLU A 301 -18.73 20.68 5.16
CA GLU A 301 -19.97 20.30 4.49
C GLU A 301 -19.63 19.73 3.12
N ASP A 302 -19.49 18.41 3.01
CA ASP A 302 -19.15 17.73 1.76
C ASP A 302 -19.54 16.25 1.74
N ASP A 303 -19.20 15.56 0.65
CA ASP A 303 -19.51 14.13 0.44
C ASP A 303 -18.40 13.17 0.86
N GLY A 304 -17.39 13.63 1.59
CA GLY A 304 -16.40 12.70 2.10
C GLY A 304 -16.94 11.91 3.29
N GLU A 305 -16.43 10.70 3.46
CA GLU A 305 -16.90 9.75 4.48
C GLU A 305 -15.83 9.52 5.55
N THR A 306 -14.57 9.78 5.21
CA THR A 306 -13.41 9.60 6.09
C THR A 306 -13.22 10.78 7.03
N ALA A 307 -12.68 10.51 8.22
CA ALA A 307 -12.35 11.55 9.19
C ALA A 307 -11.27 12.50 8.65
N ASN A 308 -11.47 13.81 8.82
CA ASN A 308 -10.43 14.81 8.59
C ASN A 308 -9.70 15.21 9.88
N THR A 309 -10.28 14.91 11.03
CA THR A 309 -9.65 15.08 12.34
C THR A 309 -9.87 13.81 13.16
N GLN A 310 -8.77 13.16 13.56
CA GLN A 310 -8.84 11.86 14.22
C GLN A 310 -7.62 11.61 15.10
N VAL A 311 -7.84 10.95 16.23
CA VAL A 311 -6.82 10.36 17.09
C VAL A 311 -7.04 8.87 17.10
N ILE A 312 -5.98 8.10 16.89
CA ILE A 312 -5.97 6.64 17.07
C ILE A 312 -4.94 6.32 18.12
N TYR A 313 -5.30 5.43 19.03
CA TYR A 313 -4.42 4.89 20.04
C TYR A 313 -4.20 3.40 19.76
N HIS A 314 -2.95 3.00 19.67
CA HIS A 314 -2.52 1.61 19.56
C HIS A 314 -1.76 1.23 20.83
N GLY A 315 -2.35 0.33 21.63
CA GLY A 315 -1.80 -0.07 22.92
C GLY A 315 -0.82 -1.22 22.79
N TYR A 316 0.44 -0.92 22.44
CA TYR A 316 1.54 -1.87 22.57
C TYR A 316 2.05 -1.92 24.01
N GLU A 317 2.57 -3.08 24.43
CA GLU A 317 3.12 -3.28 25.77
C GLU A 317 4.34 -2.38 26.04
N LYS A 318 5.22 -2.21 25.06
CA LYS A 318 6.44 -1.39 25.20
C LYS A 318 6.12 0.08 25.48
N ALA A 319 5.27 0.67 24.65
CA ALA A 319 4.80 2.04 24.74
C ALA A 319 3.64 2.23 23.74
N PRO A 320 2.63 3.05 24.04
CA PRO A 320 1.58 3.33 23.09
C PRO A 320 2.12 3.98 21.81
N LEU A 321 1.45 3.70 20.69
CA LEU A 321 1.57 4.46 19.46
C LEU A 321 0.30 5.28 19.27
N ILE A 322 0.41 6.60 19.30
CA ILE A 322 -0.72 7.50 19.04
C ILE A 322 -0.56 8.14 17.66
N PHE A 323 -1.61 8.10 16.84
CA PHE A 323 -1.63 8.75 15.54
C PHE A 323 -2.65 9.89 15.52
N GLU A 324 -2.24 11.07 15.05
CA GLU A 324 -3.10 12.25 14.96
C GLU A 324 -3.26 12.72 13.51
N VAL A 325 -4.49 12.92 13.09
CA VAL A 325 -4.86 13.55 11.82
C VAL A 325 -5.49 14.90 12.12
N ARG A 326 -5.01 15.96 11.44
CA ARG A 326 -5.64 17.29 11.42
C ARG A 326 -5.69 17.80 9.98
N GLY A 327 -6.90 17.91 9.45
CA GLY A 327 -7.17 18.42 8.10
C GLY A 327 -7.49 19.91 8.06
N LEU A 328 -7.92 20.48 9.19
CA LEU A 328 -8.17 21.92 9.34
C LEU A 328 -6.87 22.69 9.61
N PRO A 329 -6.77 23.97 9.23
CA PRO A 329 -5.64 24.84 9.61
C PRO A 329 -5.52 25.01 11.14
N GLU A 330 -4.43 25.65 11.61
CA GLU A 330 -4.21 25.91 13.05
C GLU A 330 -5.33 26.74 13.71
N SER A 331 -6.05 27.54 12.92
CA SER A 331 -7.26 28.27 13.29
C SER A 331 -8.09 28.56 12.03
N LYS A 332 -9.36 28.96 12.20
CA LYS A 332 -10.31 29.23 11.09
C LYS A 332 -9.73 30.16 10.00
N ASP A 333 -9.09 31.25 10.41
CA ASP A 333 -8.48 32.24 9.50
C ASP A 333 -6.99 31.96 9.23
N GLY A 334 -6.45 30.89 9.81
CA GLY A 334 -5.06 30.47 9.69
C GLY A 334 -4.70 30.01 8.28
N LYS A 335 -3.46 30.31 7.89
CA LYS A 335 -2.88 29.81 6.63
C LYS A 335 -2.00 28.58 6.86
N ASP A 336 -1.43 28.47 8.06
CA ASP A 336 -0.53 27.41 8.44
C ASP A 336 -1.25 26.23 9.12
N MET A 337 -0.51 25.13 9.25
CA MET A 337 -0.92 23.97 10.03
C MET A 337 -0.30 24.04 11.42
N ASP A 338 -0.97 23.42 12.38
CA ASP A 338 -0.40 23.15 13.70
C ASP A 338 0.98 22.49 13.61
N LYS A 339 1.78 22.70 14.65
CA LYS A 339 3.02 21.96 14.89
C LYS A 339 3.04 21.47 16.33
N TYR A 340 3.51 20.25 16.53
CA TYR A 340 3.80 19.70 17.85
C TYR A 340 5.28 19.36 17.94
N LYS A 341 5.98 19.96 18.92
CA LYS A 341 7.44 19.89 19.06
C LYS A 341 8.19 20.15 17.73
N GLY A 342 7.70 21.13 16.97
CA GLY A 342 8.27 21.56 15.69
C GLY A 342 7.86 20.76 14.45
N ALA A 343 7.12 19.66 14.58
CA ALA A 343 6.66 18.84 13.46
C ALA A 343 5.16 19.03 13.16
N GLY A 344 4.80 19.10 11.87
CA GLY A 344 3.39 19.08 11.42
C GLY A 344 3.02 17.71 10.83
N VAL A 345 3.66 17.34 9.73
CA VAL A 345 3.70 15.95 9.25
C VAL A 345 5.02 15.33 9.72
N GLY A 346 4.97 14.35 10.61
CA GLY A 346 6.19 13.83 11.24
C GLY A 346 5.95 12.80 12.34
N VAL A 347 7.02 12.39 13.01
CA VAL A 347 6.98 11.49 14.17
C VAL A 347 7.71 12.11 15.35
N ILE A 348 7.11 12.00 16.53
CA ILE A 348 7.71 12.37 17.81
C ILE A 348 7.85 11.09 18.64
N VAL A 349 9.06 10.79 19.13
CA VAL A 349 9.30 9.66 20.03
C VAL A 349 9.75 10.21 21.36
N GLU A 350 8.89 10.08 22.37
CA GLU A 350 9.15 10.56 23.73
C GLU A 350 9.77 9.43 24.54
N CYS A 351 10.92 9.70 25.16
CA CYS A 351 11.69 8.75 25.94
C CYS A 351 11.98 9.31 27.33
N GLU A 352 12.34 8.46 28.28
CA GLU A 352 12.66 8.84 29.66
C GLU A 352 13.71 9.95 29.77
N GLY A 353 14.66 10.05 28.82
CA GLY A 353 15.77 10.98 28.79
C GLY A 353 15.62 12.15 27.81
N GLY A 354 14.55 12.20 27.01
CA GLY A 354 14.43 13.23 25.96
C GLY A 354 13.42 12.89 24.87
N THR A 355 13.59 13.46 23.68
CA THR A 355 12.66 13.28 22.56
C THR A 355 13.41 13.17 21.24
N VAL A 356 12.96 12.30 20.33
CA VAL A 356 13.36 12.32 18.92
C VAL A 356 12.26 12.92 18.07
N VAL A 357 12.62 13.85 17.20
CA VAL A 357 11.72 14.51 16.24
C VAL A 357 12.13 14.13 14.83
N VAL A 358 11.19 13.59 14.06
CA VAL A 358 11.32 13.26 12.64
C VAL A 358 10.34 14.13 11.85
N SER A 359 10.85 15.18 11.21
CA SER A 359 10.05 16.15 10.45
C SER A 359 10.28 16.06 8.93
N SER A 360 11.05 15.08 8.47
CA SER A 360 11.35 14.83 7.06
C SER A 360 11.40 13.33 6.76
N TYR A 361 11.61 12.95 5.50
CA TYR A 361 11.80 11.55 5.11
C TYR A 361 13.26 11.08 5.16
N SER A 362 14.21 11.94 5.53
CA SER A 362 15.65 11.65 5.45
C SER A 362 16.45 12.03 6.70
N SER A 363 15.81 12.61 7.72
CA SER A 363 16.49 13.10 8.91
C SER A 363 15.67 12.94 10.18
N ALA A 364 16.38 12.82 11.30
CA ALA A 364 15.83 12.81 12.65
C ALA A 364 16.75 13.60 13.58
N THR A 365 16.19 14.25 14.60
CA THR A 365 16.96 14.99 15.61
C THR A 365 16.54 14.56 17.01
N ALA A 366 17.51 14.20 17.84
CA ALA A 366 17.34 13.87 19.25
C ALA A 366 17.62 15.09 20.12
N TYR A 367 16.78 15.30 21.12
CA TYR A 367 16.86 16.37 22.11
C TYR A 367 16.82 15.79 23.52
N ASP A 368 17.50 16.43 24.48
CA ASP A 368 17.41 16.08 25.90
C ASP A 368 16.13 16.66 26.55
N LYS A 369 15.93 16.41 27.86
CA LYS A 369 14.80 16.95 28.62
C LYS A 369 14.72 18.48 28.64
N ALA A 370 15.85 19.16 28.50
CA ALA A 370 15.90 20.63 28.44
C ALA A 370 15.61 21.16 27.03
N GLY A 371 15.36 20.28 26.05
CA GLY A 371 15.13 20.66 24.67
C GLY A 371 16.41 21.01 23.91
N LYS A 372 17.59 20.70 24.46
CA LYS A 372 18.85 20.91 23.77
C LYS A 372 19.10 19.77 22.80
N GLU A 373 19.52 20.09 21.58
CA GLU A 373 19.91 19.10 20.59
C GLU A 373 21.09 18.26 21.11
N VAL A 374 20.89 16.94 21.13
CA VAL A 374 21.89 15.94 21.52
C VAL A 374 22.57 15.40 20.27
N ARG A 375 21.78 15.10 19.23
CA ARG A 375 22.29 14.47 18.01
C ARG A 375 21.35 14.66 16.83
N LYS A 376 21.92 14.90 15.66
CA LYS A 376 21.21 14.93 14.38
C LYS A 376 21.65 13.77 13.49
N PHE A 377 20.70 13.16 12.79
CA PHE A 377 20.91 12.05 11.87
C PHE A 377 20.37 12.45 10.50
N GLU A 378 21.16 12.27 9.45
CA GLU A 378 20.78 12.66 8.10
C GLU A 378 21.31 11.67 7.06
N GLY A 379 20.51 11.45 6.02
CA GLY A 379 20.91 10.68 4.85
C GLY A 379 19.78 9.80 4.34
N SER A 380 19.69 9.67 3.03
CA SER A 380 18.77 8.75 2.36
C SER A 380 19.41 8.19 1.10
N GLU A 381 18.96 7.01 0.73
CA GLU A 381 19.29 6.35 -0.52
C GLU A 381 18.12 6.43 -1.49
N ASP A 382 18.38 6.19 -2.77
CA ASP A 382 17.33 6.13 -3.79
C ASP A 382 16.48 4.87 -3.59
N HIS A 383 15.21 5.08 -3.30
CA HIS A 383 14.27 4.03 -2.98
C HIS A 383 13.87 3.17 -4.19
N PHE A 384 13.79 3.76 -5.39
CA PHE A 384 13.55 2.99 -6.61
C PHE A 384 14.77 2.17 -7.00
N LYS A 385 15.96 2.73 -6.83
CA LYS A 385 17.22 2.01 -7.05
C LYS A 385 17.38 0.82 -6.12
N ASN A 386 17.01 0.97 -4.83
CA ASN A 386 17.04 -0.14 -3.89
C ASN A 386 16.15 -1.32 -4.36
N PHE A 387 14.92 -1.03 -4.82
CA PHE A 387 14.05 -2.07 -5.39
C PHE A 387 14.71 -2.80 -6.56
N ILE A 388 15.27 -2.05 -7.52
CA ILE A 388 15.97 -2.62 -8.69
C ILE A 388 17.17 -3.48 -8.27
N ASN A 389 17.94 -3.05 -7.26
CA ASN A 389 19.06 -3.82 -6.74
C ASN A 389 18.59 -5.13 -6.09
N ALA A 390 17.49 -5.10 -5.35
CA ALA A 390 16.91 -6.29 -4.73
C ALA A 390 16.34 -7.26 -5.78
N CYS A 391 15.71 -6.75 -6.86
CA CYS A 391 15.29 -7.57 -8.00
C CYS A 391 16.47 -8.33 -8.63
N ARG A 392 17.63 -7.68 -8.74
CA ARG A 392 18.86 -8.30 -9.27
C ARG A 392 19.46 -9.31 -8.31
N SER A 393 19.54 -8.97 -7.03
CA SER A 393 20.19 -9.82 -6.04
C SER A 393 19.36 -11.03 -5.65
N ARG A 394 18.03 -10.95 -5.83
CA ARG A 394 17.05 -11.96 -5.41
C ARG A 394 17.09 -12.25 -3.91
N ARG A 395 17.61 -11.32 -3.09
CA ARG A 395 17.63 -11.43 -1.63
C ARG A 395 16.62 -10.48 -1.02
N VAL A 396 15.61 -11.03 -0.35
CA VAL A 396 14.54 -10.25 0.31
C VAL A 396 15.11 -9.23 1.29
N ASP A 397 16.16 -9.59 2.03
CA ASP A 397 16.80 -8.71 3.02
C ASP A 397 17.49 -7.47 2.42
N ASP A 398 17.72 -7.44 1.10
CA ASP A 398 18.23 -6.26 0.42
C ASP A 398 17.14 -5.18 0.25
N LEU A 399 15.85 -5.54 0.38
CA LEU A 399 14.76 -4.58 0.33
C LEU A 399 14.77 -3.69 1.56
N HIS A 400 14.79 -2.38 1.34
CA HIS A 400 14.67 -1.44 2.44
C HIS A 400 13.29 -1.43 3.06
N ALA A 401 12.25 -1.73 2.27
CA ALA A 401 10.85 -1.72 2.68
C ALA A 401 10.13 -2.94 2.12
N ASP A 402 10.50 -4.13 2.61
CA ASP A 402 9.80 -5.38 2.27
C ASP A 402 8.29 -5.26 2.53
N ILE A 403 7.51 -6.00 1.75
CA ILE A 403 6.05 -5.92 1.79
C ILE A 403 5.44 -6.23 3.17
N LEU A 404 6.08 -7.05 4.01
CA LEU A 404 5.60 -7.28 5.37
C LEU A 404 5.59 -5.98 6.20
N GLU A 405 6.61 -5.14 6.05
CA GLU A 405 6.67 -3.84 6.72
C GLU A 405 5.53 -2.92 6.23
N GLY A 406 5.31 -2.88 4.91
CA GLY A 406 4.22 -2.11 4.31
C GLY A 406 2.84 -2.59 4.76
N HIS A 407 2.65 -3.90 4.86
CA HIS A 407 1.41 -4.52 5.32
C HIS A 407 1.12 -4.17 6.76
N LEU A 408 2.04 -4.44 7.70
CA LEU A 408 1.84 -4.16 9.12
C LEU A 408 1.50 -2.69 9.37
N SER A 409 2.25 -1.78 8.74
CA SER A 409 2.00 -0.34 8.88
C SER A 409 0.63 0.06 8.28
N SER A 410 0.22 -0.53 7.14
CA SER A 410 -1.09 -0.25 6.52
C SER A 410 -2.23 -0.81 7.37
N ALA A 411 -2.05 -2.00 7.93
CA ALA A 411 -3.02 -2.64 8.80
C ALA A 411 -3.24 -1.88 10.12
N LEU A 412 -2.24 -1.19 10.67
CA LEU A 412 -2.45 -0.26 11.79
C LEU A 412 -3.39 0.89 11.42
N CYS A 413 -3.20 1.50 10.24
CA CYS A 413 -4.15 2.51 9.73
C CYS A 413 -5.56 1.92 9.57
N HIS A 414 -5.67 0.70 9.04
CA HIS A 414 -6.96 0.04 8.82
C HIS A 414 -7.69 -0.28 10.12
N THR A 415 -6.99 -0.81 11.13
CA THR A 415 -7.58 -1.13 12.44
C THR A 415 -8.04 0.11 13.19
N GLY A 416 -7.33 1.24 13.05
CA GLY A 416 -7.79 2.56 13.52
C GLY A 416 -9.09 3.01 12.84
N ASN A 417 -9.18 2.86 11.51
CA ASN A 417 -10.40 3.14 10.76
C ASN A 417 -11.56 2.19 11.11
N ILE A 418 -11.29 0.91 11.41
CA ILE A 418 -12.32 -0.05 11.85
C ILE A 418 -12.94 0.41 13.18
N SER A 419 -12.10 0.78 14.16
CA SER A 419 -12.60 1.35 15.43
C SER A 419 -13.47 2.59 15.16
N HIS A 420 -13.02 3.52 14.32
CA HIS A 420 -13.80 4.72 14.00
C HIS A 420 -15.17 4.41 13.38
N ARG A 421 -15.20 3.50 12.40
CA ARG A 421 -16.42 3.14 11.67
C ARG A 421 -17.44 2.37 12.51
N LEU A 422 -16.99 1.67 13.55
CA LEU A 422 -17.86 1.04 14.55
C LEU A 422 -18.27 1.98 15.69
N GLY A 423 -17.74 3.20 15.69
CA GLY A 423 -17.92 4.16 16.77
C GLY A 423 -19.30 4.79 16.83
N GLN A 424 -19.58 5.40 17.97
CA GLN A 424 -20.83 6.12 18.25
C GLN A 424 -20.56 7.58 18.55
N LYS A 425 -21.56 8.43 18.34
CA LYS A 425 -21.46 9.86 18.61
C LYS A 425 -21.55 10.13 20.11
N GLU A 426 -20.45 10.64 20.68
CA GLU A 426 -20.30 10.87 22.11
C GLU A 426 -19.97 12.33 22.43
N SER A 427 -20.28 12.74 23.66
CA SER A 427 -19.89 14.07 24.17
C SER A 427 -18.40 14.10 24.52
N PRO A 428 -17.74 15.28 24.44
CA PRO A 428 -16.34 15.41 24.85
C PRO A 428 -16.07 14.96 26.29
N GLU A 429 -17.02 15.18 27.20
CA GLU A 429 -16.91 14.80 28.62
C GLU A 429 -16.93 13.29 28.79
N MET A 430 -17.84 12.60 28.10
CA MET A 430 -17.91 11.13 28.10
C MET A 430 -16.67 10.49 27.50
N ILE A 431 -16.12 11.08 26.43
CA ILE A 431 -14.86 10.62 25.82
C ILE A 431 -13.72 10.78 26.81
N LEU A 432 -13.57 11.97 27.40
CA LEU A 432 -12.49 12.24 28.35
C LEU A 432 -12.58 11.28 29.55
N GLU A 433 -13.79 11.02 30.07
CA GLU A 433 -14.00 10.07 31.16
C GLU A 433 -13.47 8.67 30.84
N GLN A 434 -13.64 8.20 29.60
CA GLN A 434 -13.18 6.87 29.17
C GLN A 434 -11.65 6.78 28.99
N ILE A 435 -11.00 7.88 28.61
CA ILE A 435 -9.57 7.86 28.25
C ILE A 435 -8.66 8.51 29.29
N LYS A 436 -9.19 9.22 30.29
CA LYS A 436 -8.42 9.99 31.28
C LYS A 436 -7.43 9.17 32.12
N ALA A 437 -7.62 7.86 32.19
CA ALA A 437 -6.69 6.96 32.89
C ALA A 437 -5.33 6.87 32.19
N ASP A 438 -5.27 7.13 30.87
CA ASP A 438 -4.04 7.25 30.12
C ASP A 438 -3.72 8.74 29.88
N GLY A 439 -2.66 9.22 30.53
CA GLY A 439 -2.28 10.63 30.46
C GLY A 439 -1.91 11.11 29.04
N PHE A 440 -1.34 10.24 28.21
CA PHE A 440 -1.01 10.59 26.82
C PHE A 440 -2.26 10.67 25.96
N ALA A 441 -3.22 9.76 26.16
CA ALA A 441 -4.50 9.81 25.46
C ALA A 441 -5.28 11.07 25.83
N ALA A 442 -5.38 11.38 27.12
CA ALA A 442 -6.06 12.58 27.62
C ALA A 442 -5.42 13.87 27.08
N GLU A 443 -4.10 14.01 27.17
CA GLU A 443 -3.35 15.15 26.63
C GLU A 443 -3.58 15.33 25.13
N THR A 444 -3.55 14.23 24.38
CA THR A 444 -3.77 14.26 22.93
C THR A 444 -5.18 14.72 22.59
N PHE A 445 -6.17 14.21 23.32
CA PHE A 445 -7.56 14.53 23.10
C PHE A 445 -7.87 16.01 23.41
N GLU A 446 -7.32 16.54 24.50
CA GLU A 446 -7.46 17.96 24.80
C GLU A 446 -6.82 18.85 23.72
N ARG A 447 -5.63 18.49 23.21
CA ARG A 447 -5.03 19.20 22.07
C ARG A 447 -5.89 19.11 20.80
N MET A 448 -6.64 18.03 20.59
CA MET A 448 -7.62 17.95 19.50
C MET A 448 -8.77 18.93 19.74
N ARG A 449 -9.33 18.97 20.96
CA ARG A 449 -10.41 19.90 21.31
C ARG A 449 -10.00 21.35 21.13
N GLU A 450 -8.81 21.73 21.57
CA GLU A 450 -8.25 23.07 21.38
C GLU A 450 -8.10 23.43 19.89
N HIS A 451 -7.64 22.47 19.07
CA HIS A 451 -7.55 22.65 17.62
C HIS A 451 -8.92 22.87 16.98
N LEU A 452 -9.92 22.07 17.37
CA LEU A 452 -11.29 22.19 16.86
C LEU A 452 -11.92 23.51 17.30
N ALA A 453 -11.73 23.92 18.55
CA ALA A 453 -12.22 25.20 19.08
C ALA A 453 -11.62 26.41 18.34
N ARG A 454 -10.32 26.40 18.02
CA ARG A 454 -9.67 27.44 17.20
C ARG A 454 -10.19 27.51 15.75
N ASN A 455 -10.83 26.44 15.28
CA ASN A 455 -11.52 26.40 13.99
C ASN A 455 -13.03 26.64 14.11
N GLU A 456 -13.51 27.06 15.28
CA GLU A 456 -14.93 27.29 15.57
C GLU A 456 -15.82 26.05 15.32
N VAL A 457 -15.25 24.85 15.45
CA VAL A 457 -16.01 23.60 15.41
C VAL A 457 -16.63 23.34 16.77
N ASP A 458 -17.96 23.35 16.83
CA ASP A 458 -18.72 23.09 18.05
C ASP A 458 -18.92 21.58 18.26
N VAL A 459 -17.94 20.96 18.92
CA VAL A 459 -17.96 19.51 19.22
C VAL A 459 -19.11 19.08 20.14
N SER A 460 -19.80 20.03 20.80
CA SER A 460 -21.02 19.70 21.57
C SER A 460 -22.22 19.46 20.64
N LYS A 461 -22.27 20.14 19.48
CA LYS A 461 -23.29 19.96 18.44
C LYS A 461 -22.91 18.87 17.45
N ASP A 462 -21.68 18.94 16.92
CA ASP A 462 -21.23 18.05 15.85
C ASP A 462 -20.98 16.61 16.35
N LYS A 463 -20.73 16.48 17.67
CA LYS A 463 -20.34 15.27 18.41
C LYS A 463 -19.15 14.53 17.78
N LEU A 464 -18.26 14.03 18.62
CA LEU A 464 -17.15 13.21 18.15
C LEU A 464 -17.58 11.75 18.04
N THR A 465 -17.10 11.05 17.02
CA THR A 465 -17.28 9.60 16.93
C THR A 465 -16.21 8.94 17.77
N LEU A 466 -16.61 8.29 18.86
CA LEU A 466 -15.74 7.44 19.69
C LEU A 466 -15.89 6.00 19.24
N GLY A 467 -14.80 5.43 18.71
CA GLY A 467 -14.70 4.03 18.36
C GLY A 467 -14.55 3.14 19.59
N PRO A 468 -15.07 1.90 19.57
CA PRO A 468 -14.86 0.96 20.65
C PRO A 468 -13.37 0.62 20.81
N VAL A 469 -12.98 0.22 22.02
CA VAL A 469 -11.71 -0.45 22.26
C VAL A 469 -11.79 -1.86 21.69
N LEU A 470 -10.99 -2.11 20.66
CA LEU A 470 -10.89 -3.41 20.00
C LEU A 470 -9.63 -4.12 20.47
N ARG A 471 -9.77 -5.39 20.89
CA ARG A 471 -8.64 -6.26 21.27
C ARG A 471 -8.33 -7.22 20.14
N MET A 472 -7.04 -7.41 19.85
CA MET A 472 -6.56 -8.20 18.71
C MET A 472 -5.38 -9.07 19.10
N ASN A 473 -5.32 -10.27 18.52
CA ASN A 473 -4.08 -11.04 18.48
C ASN A 473 -3.24 -10.54 17.31
N GLY A 474 -2.13 -9.86 17.62
CA GLY A 474 -1.27 -9.19 16.63
C GLY A 474 -0.67 -10.13 15.59
N ALA A 475 -0.30 -11.35 15.98
CA ALA A 475 0.28 -12.37 15.11
C ALA A 475 -0.73 -12.94 14.09
N THR A 476 -1.97 -13.19 14.54
CA THR A 476 -3.03 -13.74 13.68
C THR A 476 -3.83 -12.66 12.94
N GLU A 477 -3.65 -11.39 13.31
CA GLU A 477 -4.32 -10.22 12.73
C GLU A 477 -5.85 -10.30 12.85
N ARG A 478 -6.34 -10.88 13.95
CA ARG A 478 -7.78 -11.05 14.23
C ARG A 478 -8.19 -10.45 15.56
N PHE A 479 -9.35 -9.80 15.57
CA PHE A 479 -9.96 -9.32 16.80
C PHE A 479 -10.44 -10.50 17.64
N THR A 480 -10.17 -10.46 18.94
CA THR A 480 -10.42 -11.59 19.85
C THR A 480 -11.86 -11.68 20.33
N ASP A 481 -12.60 -10.58 20.29
CA ASP A 481 -13.88 -10.41 20.98
C ASP A 481 -14.86 -9.49 20.23
N ASN A 482 -14.68 -9.28 18.92
CA ASN A 482 -15.58 -8.41 18.14
C ASN A 482 -15.81 -8.91 16.71
N ASP A 483 -16.95 -9.57 16.49
CA ASP A 483 -17.32 -10.13 15.18
C ASP A 483 -17.56 -9.07 14.12
N SER A 484 -18.15 -7.93 14.48
CA SER A 484 -18.36 -6.80 13.57
C SER A 484 -17.04 -6.24 13.07
N ALA A 485 -16.04 -6.12 13.94
CA ALA A 485 -14.69 -5.70 13.56
C ALA A 485 -14.00 -6.76 12.68
N ASN A 486 -14.14 -8.05 13.01
CA ASN A 486 -13.61 -9.14 12.20
C ASN A 486 -14.23 -9.18 10.79
N ALA A 487 -15.52 -8.87 10.65
CA ALA A 487 -16.19 -8.77 9.35
C ALA A 487 -15.65 -7.63 8.47
N MET A 488 -14.95 -6.65 9.06
CA MET A 488 -14.33 -5.52 8.35
C MET A 488 -12.85 -5.75 8.02
N LEU A 489 -12.24 -6.85 8.47
CA LEU A 489 -10.86 -7.19 8.13
C LEU A 489 -10.69 -7.57 6.67
N LYS A 490 -11.76 -8.04 6.02
CA LYS A 490 -11.82 -8.43 4.60
C LYS A 490 -12.91 -7.64 3.89
N ASP A 491 -12.57 -7.09 2.73
CA ASP A 491 -13.52 -6.33 1.92
C ASP A 491 -14.44 -7.24 1.09
N ARG A 492 -15.48 -6.62 0.49
CA ARG A 492 -16.32 -7.28 -0.51
C ARG A 492 -15.79 -6.97 -1.90
N TYR A 493 -15.60 -8.01 -2.70
CA TYR A 493 -15.03 -7.91 -4.03
C TYR A 493 -16.07 -8.14 -5.11
N ARG A 494 -15.90 -7.47 -6.25
CA ARG A 494 -16.71 -7.67 -7.46
C ARG A 494 -16.03 -8.66 -8.39
N GLU A 495 -16.72 -9.72 -8.79
CA GLU A 495 -16.23 -10.63 -9.83
C GLU A 495 -16.02 -9.90 -11.18
N PRO A 496 -14.94 -10.18 -11.94
CA PRO A 496 -13.87 -11.16 -11.68
C PRO A 496 -12.67 -10.62 -10.85
N TYR A 497 -12.81 -9.45 -10.21
CA TYR A 497 -11.75 -8.74 -9.49
C TYR A 497 -11.70 -9.15 -8.01
N VAL A 498 -11.40 -10.43 -7.75
CA VAL A 498 -11.38 -10.96 -6.37
C VAL A 498 -9.96 -11.19 -5.89
N VAL A 499 -9.63 -10.64 -4.73
CA VAL A 499 -8.36 -10.95 -4.05
C VAL A 499 -8.38 -12.42 -3.63
N PRO A 500 -7.47 -13.25 -4.15
CA PRO A 500 -7.48 -14.67 -3.84
C PRO A 500 -6.93 -14.96 -2.45
N GLU A 501 -7.41 -16.04 -1.85
CA GLU A 501 -6.73 -16.63 -0.70
C GLU A 501 -5.44 -17.31 -1.16
N ILE A 502 -4.34 -16.93 -0.54
CA ILE A 502 -2.98 -17.38 -0.81
C ILE A 502 -2.51 -18.03 0.48
N SER A 503 -2.50 -19.35 0.45
CA SER A 503 -1.88 -20.23 1.44
C SER A 503 -0.39 -20.36 1.20
#